data_AF-A0A372E5T0-F1
#
_entry.id   AF-A0A372E5T0-F1
#
_cell.length_a   1.000
_cell.length_b   1.000
_cell.length_c   1.000
_cell.angle_alpha   90.00
_cell.angle_beta   90.00
_cell.angle_gamma   90.00
#
_symmetry.space_group_name_H-M   'P 1'
#
loop_
_entity.id
_entity.type
_entity.pdbx_description
1 polymer ?
#
loop_
_entity_poly.entity_id
_entity_poly.type
_entity_poly.pdbx_seq_one_letter_code
_entity_poly.pdbx_strand_id
1 'polypeptide(L)'
;MHILPQADPQESAFSVPSTSRAFIEANTTPTSFCEIRRDHIIPVFVKDNEPLISQADFIQVTAEAVRDVFRGEQVLAPQIRVSHPIKGRIPDAKDKPAKDLQDWERTLYYERMMFAVEIPTIFDEIGGNRLTLIVGGVKAYNLDNLYNRKGAVEHFKLFVGFENMVCTNLCVRTDGFMGDLRVSSVEQLQKAIYQLLHTYDQHRHLRQLQALTEYSITEQQFAQIIGRSRMYSHLPTAAKQHIPALLYGDQQLASVCKDYYRDQSFCREANGGINLWRLYNLFTGANKSTYIDQFLDRSVNALDFVGQIQDGLRGHQTNWYLQ
;
A
#
# COMPACT_ATOMS: atom_id res chain seq x y z
N MET A 1 -19.38 32.24 -29.38
CA MET A 1 -20.04 31.44 -28.33
C MET A 1 -19.02 30.43 -27.83
N HIS A 2 -18.32 30.76 -26.74
CA HIS A 2 -17.40 29.83 -26.10
C HIS A 2 -18.23 28.77 -25.38
N ILE A 3 -18.23 27.55 -25.91
CA ILE A 3 -18.78 26.39 -25.23
C ILE A 3 -17.78 26.08 -24.11
N LEU A 4 -18.14 26.47 -22.89
CA LEU A 4 -17.46 25.96 -21.68
C LEU A 4 -17.56 24.42 -21.73
N PRO A 5 -16.47 23.68 -21.48
CA PRO A 5 -16.59 22.25 -21.32
C PRO A 5 -17.52 22.00 -20.13
N GLN A 6 -18.65 21.34 -20.38
CA GLN A 6 -19.52 20.87 -19.31
C GLN A 6 -18.69 19.93 -18.44
N ALA A 7 -18.65 20.20 -17.13
CA ALA A 7 -18.05 19.29 -16.16
C ALA A 7 -18.70 17.91 -16.32
N ASP A 8 -17.86 16.90 -16.44
CA ASP A 8 -18.29 15.54 -16.70
C ASP A 8 -19.08 15.04 -15.48
N PRO A 9 -20.27 14.42 -15.59
CA PRO A 9 -21.07 14.01 -14.42
C PRO A 9 -20.36 13.05 -13.46
N GLN A 10 -19.26 12.44 -13.89
CA GLN A 10 -18.38 11.60 -13.08
C GLN A 10 -17.24 12.36 -12.36
N GLU A 11 -16.95 13.62 -12.70
CA GLU A 11 -16.02 14.48 -11.94
C GLU A 11 -16.55 14.82 -10.55
N SER A 12 -17.88 14.79 -10.36
CA SER A 12 -18.52 15.02 -9.06
C SER A 12 -18.41 13.82 -8.09
N ALA A 13 -17.78 12.71 -8.49
CA ALA A 13 -17.66 11.52 -7.66
C ALA A 13 -16.72 11.71 -6.45
N PHE A 14 -15.86 12.73 -6.45
CA PHE A 14 -14.87 12.99 -5.40
C PHE A 14 -14.99 14.44 -4.91
N SER A 15 -16.05 14.73 -4.15
CA SER A 15 -16.36 16.09 -3.70
C SER A 15 -15.50 16.60 -2.54
N VAL A 16 -14.83 15.70 -1.80
CA VAL A 16 -14.01 16.06 -0.63
C VAL A 16 -12.54 15.69 -0.90
N PRO A 17 -11.60 16.65 -0.84
CA PRO A 17 -10.18 16.39 -1.08
C PRO A 17 -9.56 15.51 0.01
N SER A 18 -8.48 14.82 -0.33
CA SER A 18 -7.73 13.99 0.60
C SER A 18 -6.89 14.83 1.59
N THR A 19 -6.48 14.22 2.70
CA THR A 19 -5.77 14.87 3.83
C THR A 19 -4.28 15.20 3.57
N SER A 20 -3.82 15.15 2.31
CA SER A 20 -2.55 15.73 1.82
C SER A 20 -1.22 15.14 2.33
N ARG A 21 -1.19 14.02 3.08
CA ARG A 21 0.08 13.37 3.46
C ARG A 21 0.28 12.07 2.68
N ALA A 22 1.50 11.84 2.18
CA ALA A 22 1.79 10.69 1.34
C ALA A 22 1.92 9.41 2.19
N PHE A 23 1.16 8.37 1.85
CA PHE A 23 1.28 7.03 2.45
C PHE A 23 2.49 6.23 1.92
N ILE A 24 3.03 6.63 0.77
CA ILE A 24 4.25 6.08 0.15
C ILE A 24 5.04 7.19 -0.54
N GLU A 25 6.35 7.22 -0.32
CA GLU A 25 7.19 8.34 -0.76
C GLU A 25 8.27 7.92 -1.76
N ALA A 26 8.94 6.80 -1.54
CA ALA A 26 10.08 6.44 -2.38
C ALA A 26 9.68 6.13 -3.82
N ASN A 27 10.39 6.76 -4.76
CA ASN A 27 10.31 6.48 -6.20
C ASN A 27 8.91 6.58 -6.80
N THR A 28 8.04 7.39 -6.18
CA THR A 28 6.67 7.63 -6.66
C THR A 28 6.42 9.12 -6.85
N THR A 29 5.53 9.44 -7.78
CA THR A 29 5.01 10.80 -7.98
C THR A 29 3.51 10.83 -7.69
N PRO A 30 2.99 11.89 -7.05
CA PRO A 30 1.55 12.06 -6.91
C PRO A 30 0.92 12.37 -8.28
N THR A 31 -0.30 11.92 -8.49
CA THR A 31 -1.11 12.23 -9.68
C THR A 31 -2.58 12.33 -9.28
N SER A 32 -3.42 12.90 -10.15
CA SER A 32 -4.86 13.02 -9.92
C SER A 32 -5.65 11.95 -10.67
N PHE A 33 -6.84 11.61 -10.17
CA PHE A 33 -7.75 10.71 -10.88
C PHE A 33 -8.11 11.25 -12.28
N CYS A 34 -8.30 12.56 -12.42
CA CYS A 34 -8.63 13.20 -13.69
C CYS A 34 -7.52 13.03 -14.73
N GLU A 35 -6.27 13.24 -14.31
CA GLU A 35 -5.08 13.05 -15.16
C GLU A 35 -4.97 11.59 -15.63
N ILE A 36 -5.08 10.62 -14.72
CA ILE A 36 -5.02 9.20 -15.09
C ILE A 36 -6.13 8.82 -16.07
N ARG A 37 -7.35 9.31 -15.84
CA ARG A 37 -8.52 8.96 -16.66
C ARG A 37 -8.45 9.58 -18.06
N ARG A 38 -7.94 10.81 -18.18
CA ARG A 38 -8.08 11.61 -19.39
C ARG A 38 -6.80 11.68 -20.22
N ASP A 39 -5.65 11.68 -19.57
CA ASP A 39 -4.37 12.02 -20.19
C ASP A 39 -3.44 10.79 -20.31
N HIS A 40 -3.73 9.68 -19.62
CA HIS A 40 -2.94 8.44 -19.72
C HIS A 40 -3.53 7.43 -20.70
N ILE A 41 -2.66 6.77 -21.47
CA ILE A 41 -3.05 5.63 -22.30
C ILE A 41 -3.18 4.35 -21.47
N ILE A 42 -3.87 3.35 -22.01
CA ILE A 42 -3.99 2.02 -21.39
C ILE A 42 -3.18 1.04 -22.24
N PRO A 43 -2.30 0.20 -21.63
CA PRO A 43 -1.65 -0.88 -22.35
C PRO A 43 -2.68 -1.83 -22.98
N VAL A 44 -2.31 -2.43 -24.11
CA VAL A 44 -3.17 -3.36 -24.85
C VAL A 44 -2.56 -4.75 -24.90
N PHE A 45 -3.42 -5.74 -25.05
CA PHE A 45 -3.02 -7.10 -25.39
C PHE A 45 -2.52 -7.16 -26.84
N VAL A 46 -1.35 -7.74 -27.06
CA VAL A 46 -0.68 -7.73 -28.38
C VAL A 46 -1.46 -8.54 -29.43
N LYS A 47 -2.20 -9.58 -29.05
CA LYS A 47 -2.84 -10.50 -30.01
C LYS A 47 -4.14 -9.97 -30.62
N ASP A 48 -4.85 -9.10 -29.93
CA ASP A 48 -6.16 -8.57 -30.35
C ASP A 48 -6.28 -7.05 -30.19
N ASN A 49 -5.25 -6.39 -29.66
CA ASN A 49 -5.17 -4.93 -29.51
C ASN A 49 -6.26 -4.35 -28.58
N GLU A 50 -6.84 -5.18 -27.72
CA GLU A 50 -7.82 -4.78 -26.73
C GLU A 50 -7.14 -4.25 -25.46
N PRO A 51 -7.69 -3.22 -24.80
CA PRO A 51 -7.08 -2.63 -23.60
C PRO A 51 -7.18 -3.58 -22.40
N LEU A 52 -6.18 -3.48 -21.51
CA LEU A 52 -6.26 -4.04 -20.17
C LEU A 52 -7.31 -3.29 -19.33
N ILE A 53 -7.62 -3.81 -18.14
CA ILE A 53 -8.37 -3.04 -17.15
C ILE A 53 -7.52 -1.82 -16.75
N SER A 54 -8.10 -0.63 -16.87
CA SER A 54 -7.35 0.60 -16.62
C SER A 54 -7.14 0.84 -15.13
N GLN A 55 -6.09 1.58 -14.80
CA GLN A 55 -5.89 2.08 -13.43
C GLN A 55 -7.06 2.97 -12.97
N ALA A 56 -7.68 3.71 -13.90
CA ALA A 56 -8.85 4.54 -13.61
C ALA A 56 -10.08 3.68 -13.26
N ASP A 57 -10.37 2.64 -14.04
CA ASP A 57 -11.49 1.71 -13.75
C ASP A 57 -11.32 1.07 -12.38
N PHE A 58 -10.09 0.68 -12.04
CA PHE A 58 -9.79 0.09 -10.76
C PHE A 58 -10.07 1.04 -9.58
N ILE A 59 -9.60 2.28 -9.67
CA ILE A 59 -9.86 3.32 -8.67
C ILE A 59 -11.36 3.59 -8.57
N GLN A 60 -12.04 3.73 -9.70
CA GLN A 60 -13.45 4.05 -9.77
C GLN A 60 -14.32 2.97 -9.12
N VAL A 61 -14.14 1.70 -9.53
CA VAL A 61 -14.91 0.58 -9.00
C VAL A 61 -14.65 0.38 -7.50
N THR A 62 -13.43 0.63 -7.06
CA THR A 62 -13.10 0.58 -5.62
C THR A 62 -13.81 1.69 -4.87
N ALA A 63 -13.77 2.93 -5.37
CA ALA A 63 -14.45 4.06 -4.75
C ALA A 63 -15.99 3.87 -4.71
N GLU A 64 -16.58 3.30 -5.77
CA GLU A 64 -18.00 2.96 -5.81
C GLU A 64 -18.36 1.89 -4.78
N ALA A 65 -17.59 0.80 -4.70
CA ALA A 65 -17.80 -0.25 -3.71
C ALA A 65 -17.62 0.28 -2.27
N VAL A 66 -16.65 1.16 -2.02
CA VAL A 66 -16.45 1.81 -0.72
C VAL A 66 -17.66 2.67 -0.34
N ARG A 67 -18.15 3.52 -1.25
CA ARG A 67 -19.36 4.33 -0.96
C ARG A 67 -20.60 3.48 -0.72
N ASP A 68 -20.68 2.31 -1.36
CA ASP A 68 -21.81 1.39 -1.22
C ASP A 68 -21.77 0.58 0.09
N VAL A 69 -20.60 0.08 0.49
CA VAL A 69 -20.44 -0.68 1.75
C VAL A 69 -20.52 0.26 2.95
N PHE A 70 -19.91 1.45 2.86
CA PHE A 70 -19.86 2.44 3.94
C PHE A 70 -20.85 3.60 3.69
N ARG A 71 -22.08 3.25 3.33
CA ARG A 71 -23.15 4.25 3.10
C ARG A 71 -23.37 5.12 4.35
N GLY A 72 -23.34 6.43 4.15
CA GLY A 72 -23.51 7.42 5.22
C GLY A 72 -22.21 7.90 5.85
N GLU A 73 -21.08 7.23 5.57
CA GLU A 73 -19.75 7.67 6.00
C GLU A 73 -19.19 8.74 5.05
N GLN A 74 -18.24 9.53 5.55
CA GLN A 74 -17.50 10.46 4.71
C GLN A 74 -16.39 9.70 3.98
N VAL A 75 -16.43 9.69 2.65
CA VAL A 75 -15.40 9.07 1.80
C VAL A 75 -14.64 10.17 1.08
N LEU A 76 -13.31 10.21 1.24
CA LEU A 76 -12.46 11.22 0.60
C LEU A 76 -12.08 10.82 -0.83
N ALA A 77 -11.58 11.79 -1.60
CA ALA A 77 -10.94 11.55 -2.88
C ALA A 77 -9.73 10.60 -2.75
N PRO A 78 -9.49 9.71 -3.72
CA PRO A 78 -8.36 8.80 -3.69
C PRO A 78 -7.03 9.58 -3.74
N GLN A 79 -6.13 9.24 -2.84
CA GLN A 79 -4.71 9.60 -2.98
C GLN A 79 -4.06 8.60 -3.93
N ILE A 80 -3.37 9.09 -4.96
CA ILE A 80 -2.80 8.22 -6.00
C ILE A 80 -1.30 8.50 -6.17
N ARG A 81 -0.52 7.43 -6.22
CA ARG A 81 0.94 7.44 -6.36
C ARG A 81 1.33 6.50 -7.49
N VAL A 82 2.11 7.01 -8.43
CA VAL A 82 2.52 6.28 -9.63
C VAL A 82 4.04 6.21 -9.75
N SER A 83 4.55 5.20 -10.43
CA SER A 83 5.99 5.06 -10.72
C SER A 83 6.23 4.40 -12.08
N HIS A 84 7.47 4.45 -12.57
CA HIS A 84 7.89 3.85 -13.84
C HIS A 84 7.07 4.38 -15.03
N PRO A 85 7.26 5.67 -15.41
CA PRO A 85 6.56 6.25 -16.54
C PRO A 85 7.01 5.59 -17.85
N ILE A 86 6.07 5.05 -18.60
CA ILE A 86 6.27 4.51 -19.95
C ILE A 86 5.81 5.57 -20.93
N LYS A 87 6.78 6.13 -21.67
CA LYS A 87 6.55 7.22 -22.61
C LYS A 87 6.60 6.69 -24.05
N GLY A 88 5.53 6.90 -24.79
CA GLY A 88 5.46 6.62 -26.22
C GLY A 88 5.47 7.89 -27.05
N ARG A 89 5.33 7.74 -28.37
CA ARG A 89 5.26 8.82 -29.34
C ARG A 89 4.10 8.58 -30.28
N ILE A 90 3.43 9.64 -30.71
CA ILE A 90 2.48 9.54 -31.82
C ILE A 90 3.19 9.17 -33.13
N PRO A 91 2.50 8.57 -34.11
CA PRO A 91 3.10 8.15 -35.38
C PRO A 91 3.88 9.27 -36.10
N ASP A 92 3.33 10.48 -36.12
CA ASP A 92 3.91 11.65 -36.81
C ASP A 92 5.23 12.14 -36.18
N ALA A 93 5.50 11.75 -34.93
CA ALA A 93 6.68 12.16 -34.19
C ALA A 93 7.67 11.00 -33.93
N LYS A 94 7.48 9.84 -34.58
CA LYS A 94 8.26 8.61 -34.32
C LYS A 94 9.77 8.82 -34.42
N ASP A 95 10.23 9.56 -35.43
CA ASP A 95 11.65 9.80 -35.72
C ASP A 95 12.19 11.12 -35.11
N LYS A 96 11.35 11.91 -34.43
CA LYS A 96 11.77 13.19 -33.84
C LYS A 96 12.76 12.96 -32.67
N PRO A 97 13.86 13.72 -32.57
CA PRO A 97 14.74 13.65 -31.40
C PRO A 97 14.00 13.96 -30.11
N ALA A 98 14.41 13.32 -28.99
CA ALA A 98 13.71 13.46 -27.70
C ALA A 98 13.60 14.91 -27.20
N LYS A 99 14.59 15.74 -27.51
CA LYS A 99 14.65 17.16 -27.15
C LYS A 99 13.66 18.04 -27.94
N ASP A 100 13.19 17.58 -29.10
CA ASP A 100 12.36 18.36 -30.02
C ASP A 100 10.88 17.92 -29.97
N LEU A 101 10.58 16.85 -29.22
CA LEU A 101 9.24 16.33 -28.99
C LEU A 101 8.41 17.30 -28.16
N GLN A 102 7.25 17.69 -28.69
CA GLN A 102 6.26 18.46 -27.94
C GLN A 102 5.49 17.55 -26.96
N ASP A 103 4.86 18.13 -25.93
CA ASP A 103 4.16 17.32 -24.91
C ASP A 103 2.97 16.54 -25.50
N TRP A 104 2.23 17.14 -26.44
CA TRP A 104 1.09 16.50 -27.14
C TRP A 104 1.52 15.37 -28.10
N GLU A 105 2.81 15.28 -28.43
CA GLU A 105 3.36 14.23 -29.29
C GLU A 105 3.76 12.98 -28.49
N ARG A 106 3.70 13.05 -27.16
CA ARG A 106 4.10 11.97 -26.26
C ARG A 106 2.85 11.32 -25.70
N THR A 107 2.88 10.00 -25.59
CA THR A 107 1.89 9.26 -24.81
C THR A 107 2.52 8.87 -23.48
N LEU A 108 1.70 8.73 -22.45
CA LEU A 108 2.16 8.37 -21.11
C LEU A 108 1.21 7.36 -20.50
N TYR A 109 1.77 6.34 -19.86
CA TYR A 109 1.11 5.65 -18.77
C TYR A 109 2.16 5.28 -17.73
N TYR A 110 1.71 4.95 -16.53
CA TYR A 110 2.62 4.48 -15.48
C TYR A 110 2.48 2.97 -15.35
N GLU A 111 3.60 2.27 -15.36
CA GLU A 111 3.61 0.81 -15.21
C GLU A 111 3.01 0.40 -13.86
N ARG A 112 3.22 1.19 -12.81
CA ARG A 112 2.78 0.86 -11.44
C ARG A 112 2.02 2.02 -10.81
N MET A 113 0.87 1.72 -10.24
CA MET A 113 0.01 2.65 -9.54
C MET A 113 -0.43 2.03 -8.21
N MET A 114 -0.38 2.85 -7.15
CA MET A 114 -1.00 2.56 -5.86
C MET A 114 -1.92 3.71 -5.51
N PHE A 115 -3.11 3.39 -5.00
CA PHE A 115 -4.05 4.38 -4.50
C PHE A 115 -4.63 3.97 -3.15
N ALA A 116 -5.15 4.96 -2.44
CA ALA A 116 -5.82 4.77 -1.16
C ALA A 116 -6.97 5.77 -1.00
N VAL A 117 -8.09 5.30 -0.47
CA VAL A 117 -9.34 6.03 -0.21
C VAL A 117 -9.57 6.02 1.29
N GLU A 118 -9.48 7.19 1.90
CA GLU A 118 -9.65 7.39 3.35
C GLU A 118 -11.13 7.59 3.70
N ILE A 119 -11.56 6.99 4.81
CA ILE A 119 -12.90 7.10 5.39
C ILE A 119 -12.76 7.67 6.81
N PRO A 120 -12.54 8.99 6.97
CA PRO A 120 -12.12 9.61 8.24
C PRO A 120 -13.13 9.54 9.38
N THR A 121 -14.40 9.25 9.07
CA THR A 121 -15.48 9.09 10.05
C THR A 121 -15.44 7.73 10.75
N ILE A 122 -14.79 6.73 10.15
CA ILE A 122 -14.46 5.47 10.81
C ILE A 122 -13.04 5.58 11.35
N PHE A 123 -12.91 5.78 12.65
CA PHE A 123 -11.63 5.95 13.31
C PHE A 123 -11.59 5.33 14.72
N ASP A 124 -10.38 5.09 15.21
CA ASP A 124 -10.12 4.69 16.59
C ASP A 124 -8.79 5.32 17.06
N GLU A 125 -8.47 5.21 18.35
CA GLU A 125 -7.23 5.72 18.93
C GLU A 125 -6.40 4.60 19.55
N ILE A 126 -5.16 4.45 19.11
CA ILE A 126 -4.24 3.41 19.60
C ILE A 126 -2.93 4.06 20.05
N GLY A 127 -2.63 3.90 21.34
CA GLY A 127 -1.43 4.48 21.95
C GLY A 127 -1.32 5.99 21.76
N GLY A 128 -2.44 6.71 21.79
CA GLY A 128 -2.51 8.17 21.58
C GLY A 128 -2.56 8.60 20.11
N ASN A 129 -2.55 7.65 19.16
CA ASN A 129 -2.56 7.95 17.73
C ASN A 129 -3.93 7.68 17.13
N ARG A 130 -4.51 8.68 16.45
CA ARG A 130 -5.74 8.50 15.67
C ARG A 130 -5.45 7.67 14.43
N LEU A 131 -6.23 6.61 14.24
CA LEU A 131 -6.22 5.74 13.08
C LEU A 131 -7.52 5.93 12.30
N THR A 132 -7.46 6.08 10.97
CA THR A 132 -8.67 6.17 10.11
C THR A 132 -8.74 4.98 9.17
N LEU A 133 -9.96 4.51 8.87
CA LEU A 133 -10.15 3.40 7.95
C LEU A 133 -9.72 3.81 6.54
N ILE A 134 -9.00 2.92 5.86
CA ILE A 134 -8.48 3.17 4.52
C ILE A 134 -8.61 1.92 3.64
N VAL A 135 -9.02 2.13 2.39
CA VAL A 135 -9.18 1.08 1.37
C VAL A 135 -8.39 1.46 0.15
N GLY A 136 -7.70 0.51 -0.48
CA GLY A 136 -6.92 0.84 -1.66
C GLY A 136 -6.44 -0.38 -2.42
N GLY A 137 -5.52 -0.14 -3.35
CA GLY A 137 -4.99 -1.21 -4.17
C GLY A 137 -3.78 -0.81 -4.99
N VAL A 138 -3.18 -1.82 -5.61
CA VAL A 138 -2.03 -1.71 -6.51
C VAL A 138 -2.38 -2.36 -7.85
N LYS A 139 -2.17 -1.61 -8.93
CA LYS A 139 -2.10 -2.15 -10.30
C LYS A 139 -0.69 -1.98 -10.81
N ALA A 140 -0.08 -3.09 -11.19
CA ALA A 140 1.23 -3.13 -11.81
C ALA A 140 1.11 -3.88 -13.15
N TYR A 141 1.30 -3.18 -14.27
CA TYR A 141 1.14 -3.75 -15.62
C TYR A 141 2.28 -4.70 -16.01
N ASN A 142 3.45 -4.59 -15.39
CA ASN A 142 4.57 -5.53 -15.57
C ASN A 142 4.26 -6.94 -15.05
N LEU A 143 3.26 -7.11 -14.20
CA LEU A 143 2.80 -8.41 -13.74
C LEU A 143 1.87 -9.09 -14.74
N ASP A 144 1.32 -8.34 -15.69
CA ASP A 144 0.41 -8.88 -16.71
C ASP A 144 1.17 -9.37 -17.93
N ASN A 145 0.72 -10.49 -18.49
CA ASN A 145 1.26 -10.96 -19.75
C ASN A 145 0.53 -10.30 -20.93
N LEU A 146 1.11 -9.21 -21.44
CA LEU A 146 0.58 -8.46 -22.58
C LEU A 146 0.54 -9.27 -23.89
N TYR A 147 1.23 -10.41 -24.00
CA TYR A 147 1.19 -11.28 -25.19
C TYR A 147 -0.07 -12.16 -25.26
N ASN A 148 -1.06 -11.90 -24.42
CA ASN A 148 -2.35 -12.59 -24.43
C ASN A 148 -3.41 -11.82 -25.25
N ARG A 149 -4.69 -12.15 -25.01
CA ARG A 149 -5.92 -11.59 -25.59
C ARG A 149 -6.81 -11.08 -24.45
N LYS A 150 -7.79 -10.24 -24.74
CA LYS A 150 -8.80 -9.79 -23.78
C LYS A 150 -9.47 -10.98 -23.10
N GLY A 151 -9.72 -10.84 -21.80
CA GLY A 151 -10.23 -11.91 -20.94
C GLY A 151 -9.14 -12.83 -20.39
N ALA A 152 -7.87 -12.56 -20.69
CA ALA A 152 -6.75 -13.14 -19.95
C ALA A 152 -6.70 -12.62 -18.52
N VAL A 153 -5.95 -13.33 -17.68
CA VAL A 153 -5.77 -12.97 -16.28
C VAL A 153 -4.89 -11.73 -16.16
N GLU A 154 -5.39 -10.75 -15.42
CA GLU A 154 -4.70 -9.54 -14.99
C GLU A 154 -4.53 -9.56 -13.46
N HIS A 155 -3.43 -8.99 -12.97
CA HIS A 155 -3.03 -9.03 -11.55
C HIS A 155 -3.27 -7.71 -10.84
N PHE A 156 -3.82 -7.81 -9.64
CA PHE A 156 -4.14 -6.70 -8.75
C PHE A 156 -3.74 -7.03 -7.32
N LYS A 157 -3.53 -6.00 -6.51
CA LYS A 157 -3.55 -6.12 -5.05
C LYS A 157 -4.64 -5.23 -4.49
N LEU A 158 -5.35 -5.73 -3.49
CA LEU A 158 -6.37 -4.99 -2.74
C LEU A 158 -6.01 -4.97 -1.27
N PHE A 159 -6.33 -3.88 -0.59
CA PHE A 159 -6.25 -3.84 0.86
C PHE A 159 -7.36 -3.00 1.48
N VAL A 160 -7.69 -3.34 2.72
CA VAL A 160 -8.45 -2.56 3.67
C VAL A 160 -7.72 -2.65 5.01
N GLY A 161 -7.59 -1.51 5.68
CA GLY A 161 -6.82 -1.40 6.91
C GLY A 161 -7.03 -0.04 7.55
N PHE A 162 -6.06 0.38 8.33
CA PHE A 162 -6.08 1.68 8.98
C PHE A 162 -4.84 2.50 8.60
N GLU A 163 -4.98 3.81 8.51
CA GLU A 163 -3.85 4.74 8.38
C GLU A 163 -3.59 5.43 9.71
N ASN A 164 -2.34 5.42 10.18
CA ASN A 164 -1.95 6.17 11.36
C ASN A 164 -1.74 7.64 11.04
N MET A 165 -2.63 8.52 11.49
CA MET A 165 -2.65 9.94 11.09
C MET A 165 -1.46 10.75 11.60
N VAL A 166 -0.71 10.24 12.60
CA VAL A 166 0.52 10.89 13.07
C VAL A 166 1.61 10.82 12.02
N CYS A 167 1.72 9.70 11.33
CA CYS A 167 2.85 9.41 10.44
C CYS A 167 2.46 8.94 9.05
N THR A 168 1.19 8.72 8.71
CA THR A 168 0.70 8.08 7.46
C THR A 168 1.23 6.66 7.22
N ASN A 169 1.52 5.94 8.30
CA ASN A 169 1.85 4.51 8.19
C ASN A 169 0.57 3.71 7.90
N LEU A 170 0.60 2.85 6.88
CA LEU A 170 -0.48 1.93 6.58
C LEU A 170 -0.41 0.70 7.48
N CYS A 171 -1.44 0.53 8.31
CA CYS A 171 -1.66 -0.62 9.15
C CYS A 171 -2.58 -1.60 8.43
N VAL A 172 -2.03 -2.69 7.91
CA VAL A 172 -2.77 -3.70 7.13
C VAL A 172 -2.57 -5.07 7.77
N ARG A 173 -3.66 -5.84 7.87
CA ARG A 173 -3.66 -7.21 8.38
C ARG A 173 -3.96 -8.20 7.26
N THR A 174 -3.60 -9.46 7.46
CA THR A 174 -3.77 -10.57 6.52
C THR A 174 -5.19 -10.71 5.96
N ASP A 175 -6.24 -10.59 6.78
CA ASP A 175 -7.64 -10.68 6.33
C ASP A 175 -8.15 -9.40 5.64
N GLY A 176 -7.38 -8.32 5.73
CA GLY A 176 -7.60 -7.06 5.02
C GLY A 176 -6.69 -6.93 3.79
N PHE A 177 -6.03 -7.99 3.33
CA PHE A 177 -5.11 -7.93 2.19
C PHE A 177 -5.31 -9.09 1.20
N MET A 178 -5.44 -8.75 -0.08
CA MET A 178 -5.39 -9.70 -1.19
C MET A 178 -4.19 -9.36 -2.07
N GLY A 179 -3.08 -10.07 -1.89
CA GLY A 179 -1.81 -9.79 -2.57
C GLY A 179 -1.63 -10.39 -3.97
N ASP A 180 -2.49 -11.33 -4.37
CA ASP A 180 -2.47 -11.97 -5.69
C ASP A 180 -3.91 -12.12 -6.20
N LEU A 181 -4.58 -10.98 -6.43
CA LEU A 181 -5.91 -10.98 -7.03
C LEU A 181 -5.78 -11.13 -8.55
N ARG A 182 -6.32 -12.24 -9.06
CA ARG A 182 -6.32 -12.61 -10.48
C ARG A 182 -7.72 -12.50 -11.03
N VAL A 183 -7.93 -11.55 -11.94
CA VAL A 183 -9.24 -11.28 -12.55
C VAL A 183 -9.11 -11.09 -14.04
N SER A 184 -10.17 -11.36 -14.80
CA SER A 184 -10.20 -11.15 -16.25
C SER A 184 -11.22 -10.09 -16.69
N SER A 185 -11.99 -9.54 -15.75
CA SER A 185 -12.98 -8.51 -16.01
C SER A 185 -13.19 -7.57 -14.83
N VAL A 186 -13.77 -6.40 -15.10
CA VAL A 186 -14.05 -5.37 -14.09
C VAL A 186 -15.10 -5.85 -13.09
N GLU A 187 -16.06 -6.68 -13.51
CA GLU A 187 -17.09 -7.26 -12.65
C GLU A 187 -16.47 -8.24 -11.63
N GLN A 188 -15.48 -9.04 -12.05
CA GLN A 188 -14.75 -9.92 -11.13
C GLN A 188 -13.94 -9.11 -10.13
N LEU A 189 -13.31 -8.02 -10.57
CA LEU A 189 -12.59 -7.08 -9.70
C LEU A 189 -13.53 -6.46 -8.67
N GLN A 190 -14.70 -5.97 -9.10
CA GLN A 190 -15.73 -5.43 -8.22
C GLN A 190 -16.17 -6.45 -7.18
N LYS A 191 -16.47 -7.69 -7.59
CA LYS A 191 -16.87 -8.76 -6.69
C LYS A 191 -15.80 -9.07 -5.64
N ALA A 192 -14.53 -9.09 -6.03
CA ALA A 192 -13.42 -9.30 -5.12
C ALA A 192 -13.26 -8.16 -4.10
N ILE A 193 -13.48 -6.91 -4.53
CA ILE A 193 -13.50 -5.74 -3.64
C ILE A 193 -14.61 -5.89 -2.58
N TYR A 194 -15.84 -6.15 -2.99
CA TYR A 194 -16.94 -6.38 -2.04
C TYR A 194 -16.66 -7.53 -1.09
N GLN A 195 -16.11 -8.64 -1.60
CA GLN A 195 -15.76 -9.78 -0.77
C GLN A 195 -14.76 -9.39 0.32
N LEU A 196 -13.66 -8.70 -0.04
CA LEU A 196 -12.66 -8.25 0.92
C LEU A 196 -13.26 -7.34 1.99
N LEU A 197 -14.05 -6.34 1.57
CA LEU A 197 -14.69 -5.39 2.48
C LEU A 197 -15.64 -6.07 3.47
N HIS A 198 -16.36 -7.11 3.04
CA HIS A 198 -17.26 -7.86 3.92
C HIS A 198 -16.56 -8.87 4.83
N THR A 199 -15.43 -9.44 4.41
CA THR A 199 -14.70 -10.44 5.22
C THR A 199 -13.75 -9.83 6.23
N TYR A 200 -13.33 -8.57 6.04
CA TYR A 200 -12.39 -7.90 6.91
C TYR A 200 -12.98 -7.60 8.31
N ASP A 201 -12.33 -8.11 9.36
CA ASP A 201 -12.76 -7.88 10.75
C ASP A 201 -11.99 -6.70 11.37
N GLN A 202 -12.54 -5.49 11.19
CA GLN A 202 -11.98 -4.24 11.71
C GLN A 202 -11.78 -4.26 13.23
N HIS A 203 -12.71 -4.83 13.99
CA HIS A 203 -12.66 -4.84 15.46
C HIS A 203 -11.56 -5.74 15.97
N ARG A 204 -11.38 -6.92 15.36
CA ARG A 204 -10.25 -7.78 15.69
C ARG A 204 -8.93 -7.13 15.30
N HIS A 205 -8.88 -6.35 14.20
CA HIS A 205 -7.65 -5.69 13.79
C HIS A 205 -7.26 -4.61 14.80
N LEU A 206 -8.18 -3.72 15.15
CA LEU A 206 -7.96 -2.68 16.16
C LEU A 206 -7.58 -3.27 17.53
N ARG A 207 -8.25 -4.35 17.97
CA ARG A 207 -7.87 -5.06 19.21
C ARG A 207 -6.45 -5.61 19.18
N GLN A 208 -6.02 -6.15 18.04
CA GLN A 208 -4.66 -6.65 17.88
C GLN A 208 -3.64 -5.51 17.99
N LEU A 209 -3.89 -4.39 17.31
CA LEU A 209 -3.04 -3.20 17.37
C LEU A 209 -3.00 -2.62 18.80
N GLN A 210 -4.14 -2.57 19.48
CA GLN A 210 -4.24 -2.10 20.87
C GLN A 210 -3.42 -2.98 21.81
N ALA A 211 -3.49 -4.31 21.65
CA ALA A 211 -2.70 -5.24 22.46
C ALA A 211 -1.19 -5.04 22.31
N LEU A 212 -0.69 -4.49 21.19
CA LEU A 212 0.73 -4.18 21.03
C LEU A 212 1.22 -3.07 21.99
N THR A 213 0.31 -2.23 22.49
CA THR A 213 0.66 -1.18 23.47
C THR A 213 0.98 -1.75 24.86
N GLU A 214 0.52 -2.97 25.14
CA GLU A 214 0.59 -3.61 26.46
C GLU A 214 1.92 -4.37 26.69
N TYR A 215 2.75 -4.51 25.65
CA TYR A 215 4.01 -5.24 25.71
C TYR A 215 5.18 -4.35 25.29
N SER A 216 6.28 -4.49 26.01
CA SER A 216 7.52 -3.76 25.73
C SER A 216 8.73 -4.67 25.72
N ILE A 217 9.73 -4.25 24.95
CA ILE A 217 11.04 -4.87 24.89
C ILE A 217 12.10 -3.93 25.46
N THR A 218 13.14 -4.50 26.05
CA THR A 218 14.33 -3.75 26.49
C THR A 218 15.21 -3.36 25.32
N GLU A 219 16.13 -2.42 25.54
CA GLU A 219 17.17 -2.08 24.54
C GLU A 219 17.99 -3.30 24.11
N GLN A 220 18.31 -4.20 25.05
CA GLN A 220 19.04 -5.44 24.75
C GLN A 220 18.23 -6.36 23.83
N GLN A 221 16.93 -6.53 24.09
CA GLN A 221 16.05 -7.33 23.22
C GLN A 221 15.89 -6.67 21.86
N PHE A 222 15.77 -5.35 21.79
CA PHE A 222 15.73 -4.61 20.53
C PHE A 222 17.00 -4.84 19.70
N ALA A 223 18.18 -4.69 20.32
CA ALA A 223 19.46 -4.94 19.65
C ALA A 223 19.56 -6.41 19.15
N GLN A 224 19.09 -7.36 19.95
CA GLN A 224 19.04 -8.78 19.57
C GLN A 224 18.14 -9.01 18.35
N ILE A 225 16.92 -8.46 18.38
CA ILE A 225 15.95 -8.55 17.27
C ILE A 225 16.57 -7.99 15.98
N ILE A 226 17.19 -6.82 16.04
CA ILE A 226 17.85 -6.22 14.87
C ILE A 226 19.01 -7.09 14.37
N GLY A 227 19.86 -7.59 15.27
CA GLY A 227 20.97 -8.47 14.91
C GLY A 227 20.51 -9.74 14.21
N ARG A 228 19.50 -10.42 14.80
CA ARG A 228 18.85 -11.60 14.23
C ARG A 228 18.16 -11.29 12.90
N SER A 229 17.52 -10.14 12.77
CA SER A 229 16.89 -9.68 11.52
C SER A 229 17.88 -9.57 10.37
N ARG A 230 19.09 -9.06 10.63
CA ARG A 230 20.18 -9.02 9.63
C ARG A 230 20.69 -10.41 9.28
N MET A 231 20.81 -11.30 10.26
CA MET A 231 21.23 -12.69 10.02
C MET A 231 20.19 -13.47 9.21
N TYR A 232 18.89 -13.17 9.39
CA TYR A 232 17.78 -13.89 8.77
C TYR A 232 17.92 -13.98 7.25
N SER A 233 18.28 -12.89 6.57
CA SER A 233 18.44 -12.86 5.11
C SER A 233 19.46 -13.91 4.61
N HIS A 234 20.51 -14.15 5.40
CA HIS A 234 21.62 -15.05 5.09
C HIS A 234 21.41 -16.49 5.53
N LEU A 235 20.33 -16.80 6.26
CA LEU A 235 20.08 -18.18 6.69
C LEU A 235 19.77 -19.10 5.50
N PRO A 236 20.23 -20.36 5.55
CA PRO A 236 19.82 -21.39 4.59
C PRO A 236 18.30 -21.57 4.60
N THR A 237 17.71 -21.89 3.44
CA THR A 237 16.26 -22.06 3.28
C THR A 237 15.67 -23.07 4.27
N ALA A 238 16.37 -24.16 4.55
CA ALA A 238 15.93 -25.17 5.53
C ALA A 238 15.81 -24.62 6.95
N ALA A 239 16.73 -23.73 7.36
CA ALA A 239 16.71 -23.13 8.70
C ALA A 239 15.60 -22.07 8.86
N LYS A 240 15.17 -21.45 7.75
CA LYS A 240 14.11 -20.42 7.73
C LYS A 240 12.71 -20.98 7.95
N GLN A 241 12.48 -22.28 7.74
CA GLN A 241 11.13 -22.88 7.75
C GLN A 241 10.36 -22.67 9.06
N HIS A 242 11.07 -22.57 10.19
CA HIS A 242 10.48 -22.43 11.53
C HIS A 242 10.68 -21.04 12.13
N ILE A 243 11.18 -20.08 11.35
CA ILE A 243 11.45 -18.71 11.80
C ILE A 243 10.41 -17.80 11.14
N PRO A 244 9.74 -16.92 11.90
CA PRO A 244 8.83 -15.94 11.34
C PRO A 244 9.46 -15.21 10.16
N ALA A 245 8.72 -15.07 9.05
CA ALA A 245 9.26 -14.41 7.88
C ALA A 245 9.52 -12.93 8.18
N LEU A 246 10.64 -12.40 7.68
CA LEU A 246 10.94 -10.98 7.71
C LEU A 246 11.29 -10.51 6.30
N LEU A 247 10.45 -9.62 5.75
CA LEU A 247 10.59 -9.07 4.39
C LEU A 247 11.39 -7.76 4.34
N TYR A 248 12.04 -7.39 5.44
CA TYR A 248 12.79 -6.15 5.60
C TYR A 248 14.28 -6.38 5.35
N GLY A 249 14.85 -5.62 4.40
CA GLY A 249 16.28 -5.67 4.09
C GLY A 249 17.11 -4.72 4.93
N ASP A 250 18.44 -4.74 4.73
CA ASP A 250 19.39 -3.97 5.52
C ASP A 250 19.11 -2.46 5.53
N GLN A 251 18.65 -1.90 4.41
CA GLN A 251 18.32 -0.48 4.33
C GLN A 251 17.13 -0.14 5.24
N GLN A 252 16.08 -0.94 5.22
CA GLN A 252 14.92 -0.72 6.09
C GLN A 252 15.28 -0.95 7.55
N LEU A 253 16.04 -2.01 7.86
CA LEU A 253 16.51 -2.28 9.21
C LEU A 253 17.40 -1.15 9.75
N ALA A 254 18.25 -0.58 8.90
CA ALA A 254 19.04 0.61 9.27
C ALA A 254 18.15 1.82 9.58
N SER A 255 17.05 2.02 8.85
CA SER A 255 16.05 3.05 9.18
C SER A 255 15.41 2.77 10.54
N VAL A 256 14.93 1.55 10.80
CA VAL A 256 14.35 1.15 12.09
C VAL A 256 15.33 1.44 13.24
N CYS A 257 16.61 1.10 13.08
CA CYS A 257 17.62 1.41 14.10
C CYS A 257 17.82 2.90 14.31
N LYS A 258 17.89 3.68 13.24
CA LYS A 258 18.04 5.14 13.31
C LYS A 258 16.84 5.75 14.03
N ASP A 259 15.64 5.33 13.66
CA ASP A 259 14.37 5.89 14.09
C ASP A 259 14.05 5.46 15.54
N TYR A 260 14.51 4.30 15.99
CA TYR A 260 14.49 3.91 17.40
C TYR A 260 15.15 4.95 18.32
N TYR A 261 16.18 5.66 17.86
CA TYR A 261 16.84 6.73 18.62
C TYR A 261 16.34 8.15 18.30
N ARG A 262 15.78 8.37 17.11
CA ARG A 262 15.59 9.73 16.55
C ARG A 262 14.17 10.06 16.12
N ASP A 263 13.29 9.07 16.02
CA ASP A 263 11.90 9.32 15.64
C ASP A 263 11.20 10.19 16.69
N GLN A 264 10.35 11.11 16.25
CA GLN A 264 9.71 12.06 17.15
C GLN A 264 8.54 11.45 17.91
N SER A 265 7.89 10.42 17.35
CA SER A 265 6.63 9.87 17.85
C SER A 265 6.79 8.45 18.40
N PHE A 266 7.74 7.68 17.86
CA PHE A 266 7.87 6.23 18.08
C PHE A 266 9.24 5.81 18.59
N CYS A 267 10.13 6.74 18.95
CA CYS A 267 11.41 6.39 19.54
C CYS A 267 11.28 5.73 20.91
N ARG A 268 12.40 5.17 21.36
CA ARG A 268 12.55 4.55 22.68
C ARG A 268 12.19 5.50 23.82
N GLU A 269 11.79 4.91 24.93
CA GLU A 269 11.62 5.59 26.21
C GLU A 269 12.98 5.90 26.85
N ALA A 270 12.97 6.76 27.89
CA ALA A 270 14.20 7.20 28.57
C ALA A 270 15.00 6.05 29.19
N ASN A 271 14.34 4.95 29.56
CA ASN A 271 14.95 3.73 30.09
C ASN A 271 15.50 2.80 28.98
N GLY A 272 15.43 3.20 27.70
CA GLY A 272 15.82 2.39 26.55
C GLY A 272 14.76 1.38 26.10
N GLY A 273 13.63 1.26 26.79
CA GLY A 273 12.53 0.39 26.39
C GLY A 273 11.75 0.92 25.19
N ILE A 274 11.05 0.04 24.49
CA ILE A 274 10.09 0.41 23.46
C ILE A 274 8.91 -0.56 23.47
N ASN A 275 7.68 -0.05 23.45
CA ASN A 275 6.49 -0.89 23.32
C ASN A 275 6.32 -1.41 21.89
N LEU A 276 5.60 -2.52 21.73
CA LEU A 276 5.46 -3.18 20.43
C LEU A 276 4.65 -2.36 19.43
N TRP A 277 3.73 -1.50 19.88
CA TRP A 277 3.03 -0.55 19.01
C TRP A 277 3.99 0.45 18.36
N ARG A 278 4.91 1.01 19.13
CA ARG A 278 5.97 1.90 18.63
C ARG A 278 6.93 1.16 17.72
N LEU A 279 7.37 -0.05 18.11
CA LEU A 279 8.22 -0.89 17.26
C LEU A 279 7.57 -1.16 15.89
N TYR A 280 6.30 -1.53 15.89
CA TYR A 280 5.51 -1.73 14.67
C TYR A 280 5.47 -0.49 13.78
N ASN A 281 5.32 0.69 14.38
CA ASN A 281 5.34 1.96 13.66
C ASN A 281 6.73 2.33 13.11
N LEU A 282 7.83 1.89 13.74
CA LEU A 282 9.17 2.02 13.16
C LEU A 282 9.32 1.16 11.91
N PHE A 283 8.83 -0.09 11.93
CA PHE A 283 8.87 -0.97 10.75
C PHE A 283 8.00 -0.45 9.60
N THR A 284 6.76 -0.08 9.88
CA THR A 284 5.87 0.48 8.85
C THR A 284 6.33 1.86 8.36
N GLY A 285 6.99 2.64 9.21
CA GLY A 285 7.67 3.88 8.82
C GLY A 285 8.81 3.63 7.83
N ALA A 286 9.69 2.66 8.13
CA ALA A 286 10.75 2.24 7.23
C ALA A 286 10.20 1.68 5.89
N ASN A 287 8.96 1.18 5.87
CA ASN A 287 8.32 0.65 4.67
C ASN A 287 7.95 1.73 3.64
N LYS A 288 7.87 3.02 4.01
CA LYS A 288 7.60 4.11 3.05
C LYS A 288 8.68 4.30 2.00
N SER A 289 9.88 3.76 2.26
CA SER A 289 10.97 3.76 1.31
C SER A 289 10.94 2.55 0.35
N THR A 290 9.94 1.67 0.45
CA THR A 290 9.78 0.48 -0.38
C THR A 290 9.07 0.83 -1.70
N TYR A 291 9.42 0.12 -2.78
CA TYR A 291 8.68 0.19 -4.04
C TYR A 291 7.23 -0.30 -3.88
N ILE A 292 6.32 0.25 -4.70
CA ILE A 292 4.90 -0.10 -4.72
C ILE A 292 4.65 -1.62 -4.67
N ASP A 293 5.42 -2.41 -5.44
CA ASP A 293 5.19 -3.86 -5.58
C ASP A 293 5.31 -4.65 -4.28
N GLN A 294 6.17 -4.21 -3.37
CA GLN A 294 6.46 -4.93 -2.12
C GLN A 294 5.88 -4.22 -0.90
N PHE A 295 5.34 -3.02 -1.07
CA PHE A 295 4.90 -2.17 0.03
C PHE A 295 3.84 -2.87 0.87
N LEU A 296 2.75 -3.36 0.26
CA LEU A 296 1.65 -3.98 1.01
C LEU A 296 2.05 -5.30 1.69
N ASP A 297 2.84 -6.14 1.00
CA ASP A 297 3.34 -7.40 1.58
C ASP A 297 4.19 -7.14 2.83
N ARG A 298 5.04 -6.10 2.79
CA ARG A 298 5.84 -5.67 3.95
C ARG A 298 5.00 -5.04 5.06
N SER A 299 3.92 -4.34 4.72
CA SER A 299 2.99 -3.77 5.72
C SER A 299 2.29 -4.86 6.53
N VAL A 300 1.80 -5.91 5.86
CA VAL A 300 1.23 -7.09 6.53
C VAL A 300 2.29 -7.83 7.32
N ASN A 301 3.46 -8.08 6.71
CA ASN A 301 4.55 -8.77 7.37
C ASN A 301 5.04 -8.07 8.64
N ALA A 302 5.02 -6.73 8.72
CA ALA A 302 5.38 -6.01 9.94
C ALA A 302 4.46 -6.34 11.11
N LEU A 303 3.15 -6.45 10.88
CA LEU A 303 2.19 -6.77 11.94
C LEU A 303 2.37 -8.22 12.38
N ASP A 304 2.53 -9.13 11.43
CA ASP A 304 2.79 -10.55 11.71
C ASP A 304 4.09 -10.72 12.51
N PHE A 305 5.17 -10.06 12.07
CA PHE A 305 6.48 -10.11 12.73
C PHE A 305 6.42 -9.61 14.18
N VAL A 306 5.80 -8.45 14.41
CA VAL A 306 5.67 -7.89 15.76
C VAL A 306 4.72 -8.74 16.62
N GLY A 307 3.67 -9.32 16.04
CA GLY A 307 2.82 -10.29 16.72
C GLY A 307 3.58 -11.53 17.18
N GLN A 308 4.50 -12.05 16.37
CA GLN A 308 5.35 -13.19 16.77
C GLN A 308 6.31 -12.82 17.91
N ILE A 309 6.83 -11.58 17.94
CA ILE A 309 7.59 -11.07 19.08
C ILE A 309 6.71 -11.02 20.33
N GLN A 310 5.48 -10.50 20.21
CA GLN A 310 4.51 -10.47 21.31
C GLN A 310 4.27 -11.87 21.90
N ASP A 311 4.05 -12.87 21.05
CA ASP A 311 3.84 -14.26 21.49
C ASP A 311 5.07 -14.85 22.18
N GLY A 312 6.27 -14.49 21.71
CA GLY A 312 7.54 -14.82 22.37
C GLY A 312 7.67 -14.21 23.76
N LEU A 313 7.28 -12.93 23.93
CA LEU A 313 7.29 -12.24 25.23
C LEU A 313 6.27 -12.82 26.22
N ARG A 314 5.13 -13.30 25.71
CA ARG A 314 4.12 -13.98 26.55
C ARG A 314 4.56 -15.38 26.99
N GLY A 315 5.72 -15.87 26.56
CA GLY A 315 6.22 -17.21 26.87
C GLY A 315 5.43 -18.34 26.21
N HIS A 316 4.63 -18.04 25.18
CA HIS A 316 3.82 -19.06 24.51
C HIS A 316 4.66 -19.92 23.55
N GLN A 317 5.73 -19.36 22.98
CA GLN A 317 6.64 -20.05 22.06
C GLN A 317 8.07 -19.50 22.15
N THR A 318 9.06 -20.33 21.85
CA THR A 318 10.44 -19.88 21.64
C THR A 318 10.52 -19.03 20.38
N ASN A 319 10.93 -17.77 20.51
CA ASN A 319 11.10 -16.86 19.37
C ASN A 319 12.58 -16.67 19.04
N TRP A 320 13.00 -17.05 17.83
CA TRP A 320 14.38 -16.96 17.37
C TRP A 320 14.95 -15.54 17.37
N TYR A 321 14.12 -14.52 17.19
CA TYR A 321 14.53 -13.11 17.21
C TYR A 321 14.80 -12.58 18.61
N LEU A 322 14.27 -13.23 19.65
CA LEU A 322 14.49 -12.88 21.06
C LEU A 322 15.62 -13.70 21.72
N GLN A 323 16.13 -14.73 21.04
CA GLN A 323 17.18 -15.64 21.53
C GLN A 323 18.58 -15.29 21.05
#